data_AF-A0A927D5A0-F1
#
_entry.id   AF-A0A927D5A0-F1
#
_cell.length_a   1.000
_cell.length_b   1.000
_cell.length_c   1.000
_cell.angle_alpha   90.00
_cell.angle_beta   90.00
_cell.angle_gamma   90.00
#
_symmetry.space_group_name_H-M   'P 1'
#
loop_
_entity.id
_entity.type
_entity.pdbx_description
1 polymer ?
#
loop_
_entity_poly.entity_id
_entity_poly.type
_entity_poly.pdbx_seq_one_letter_code
_entity_poly.pdbx_strand_id
1 'polypeptide(L)'
;MPLSDLQIRGAKQKDKPFRLCDGLGLHVLVKPTGAKLWQFRYRFMGREKLLSRGKYPIVTLADARRRRDDAKRLVETGTDPSVQKKVDSIDAHVKARMTFKEIADEYHDNLVDRGLAFATLR
;
A
#
# COMPACT_ATOMS: atom_id res chain seq x y z
N MET A 1 14.54 -20.19 -6.43
CA MET A 1 15.03 -19.44 -7.61
C MET A 1 14.32 -18.09 -7.64
N PRO A 2 15.03 -16.98 -7.89
CA PRO A 2 14.43 -15.67 -8.04
C PRO A 2 13.50 -15.62 -9.27
N LEU A 3 12.42 -14.86 -9.18
CA LEU A 3 11.51 -14.66 -10.31
C LEU A 3 12.12 -13.68 -11.33
N SER A 4 11.74 -13.86 -12.58
CA SER A 4 11.88 -12.86 -13.65
C SER A 4 10.53 -12.22 -13.98
N ASP A 5 10.57 -11.01 -14.55
CA ASP A 5 9.34 -10.32 -14.98
C ASP A 5 8.57 -11.14 -16.04
N LEU A 6 9.30 -11.82 -16.93
CA LEU A 6 8.70 -12.69 -17.96
C LEU A 6 7.90 -13.84 -17.34
N GLN A 7 8.41 -14.48 -16.28
CA GLN A 7 7.71 -15.54 -15.58
C GLN A 7 6.41 -15.04 -14.93
N ILE A 8 6.43 -13.84 -14.35
CA ILE A 8 5.25 -13.23 -13.71
C ILE A 8 4.22 -12.83 -14.76
N ARG A 9 4.67 -12.24 -15.87
CA ARG A 9 3.81 -11.84 -16.99
C ARG A 9 3.14 -13.06 -17.62
N GLY A 10 3.91 -14.10 -17.92
CA GLY A 10 3.45 -15.35 -18.54
C GLY A 10 2.61 -16.25 -17.62
N ALA A 11 2.57 -15.97 -16.31
CA ALA A 11 1.75 -16.73 -15.39
C ALA A 11 0.25 -16.59 -15.70
N LYS A 12 -0.36 -17.69 -16.12
CA LYS A 12 -1.81 -17.80 -16.37
C LYS A 12 -2.57 -18.14 -15.08
N GLN A 13 -3.80 -17.65 -14.99
CA GLN A 13 -4.72 -18.02 -13.92
C GLN A 13 -5.06 -19.52 -13.95
N LYS A 14 -5.38 -20.07 -12.79
CA LYS A 14 -5.82 -21.46 -12.59
C LYS A 14 -7.07 -21.44 -11.70
N ASP A 15 -7.77 -22.57 -11.61
CA ASP A 15 -9.00 -22.70 -10.82
C ASP A 15 -8.78 -22.38 -9.33
N LYS A 16 -7.58 -22.63 -8.83
CA LYS A 16 -7.18 -22.34 -7.44
C LYS A 16 -6.06 -21.30 -7.40
N PRO A 17 -6.08 -20.38 -6.41
CA PRO A 17 -5.00 -19.42 -6.24
C PRO A 17 -3.67 -20.14 -5.97
N PHE A 18 -2.60 -19.69 -6.62
CA PHE A 18 -1.27 -20.26 -6.46
C PHE A 18 -0.21 -19.16 -6.29
N ARG A 19 0.94 -19.55 -5.74
CA ARG A 19 2.02 -18.63 -5.41
C ARG A 19 3.23 -18.89 -6.29
N LEU A 20 3.81 -17.81 -6.82
CA LEU A 20 5.10 -17.81 -7.49
C LEU A 20 6.11 -17.15 -6.54
N CYS A 21 7.10 -17.92 -6.09
CA CYS A 21 8.05 -17.46 -5.07
C CYS A 21 9.25 -16.77 -5.70
N ASP A 22 9.51 -15.52 -5.30
CA ASP A 22 10.74 -14.78 -5.64
C ASP A 22 11.89 -15.14 -4.67
N GLY A 23 11.55 -15.58 -3.47
CA GLY A 23 12.52 -15.90 -2.41
C GLY A 23 12.53 -14.87 -1.29
N LEU A 24 13.24 -15.18 -0.21
CA LEU A 24 13.29 -14.34 1.01
C LEU A 24 11.89 -13.97 1.52
N GLY A 25 10.91 -14.88 1.41
CA GLY A 25 9.53 -14.64 1.83
C GLY A 25 8.67 -13.83 0.86
N LEU A 26 9.20 -13.28 -0.23
CA LEU A 26 8.43 -12.56 -1.25
C LEU A 26 7.87 -13.53 -2.30
N HIS A 27 6.59 -13.37 -2.64
CA HIS A 27 5.92 -14.12 -3.69
C HIS A 27 4.80 -13.30 -4.36
N VAL A 28 4.44 -13.70 -5.59
CA VAL A 28 3.22 -13.24 -6.26
C VAL A 28 2.12 -14.27 -6.01
N LEU A 29 1.00 -13.83 -5.47
CA LEU A 29 -0.24 -14.60 -5.46
C LEU A 29 -0.99 -14.35 -6.78
N VAL A 30 -1.18 -15.40 -7.57
CA VAL A 30 -2.02 -15.38 -8.77
C VAL A 30 -3.40 -15.89 -8.37
N LYS A 31 -4.42 -15.03 -8.46
CA LYS A 31 -5.81 -15.40 -8.20
C LYS A 31 -6.46 -16.08 -9.42
N PRO A 32 -7.54 -16.85 -9.23
CA PRO A 32 -8.34 -17.38 -10.34
C PRO A 32 -8.92 -16.30 -11.25
N THR A 33 -9.07 -15.07 -10.74
CA THR A 33 -9.49 -13.88 -11.50
C THR A 33 -8.38 -13.28 -12.37
N GLY A 34 -7.16 -13.82 -12.33
CA GLY A 34 -6.00 -13.31 -13.05
C GLY A 34 -5.26 -12.18 -12.33
N ALA A 35 -5.81 -11.68 -11.23
CA ALA A 35 -5.15 -10.67 -10.41
C ALA A 35 -3.85 -11.22 -9.79
N LYS A 36 -2.76 -10.47 -9.94
CA LYS A 36 -1.43 -10.81 -9.43
C LYS A 36 -1.08 -9.86 -8.28
N LEU A 37 -0.92 -10.41 -7.08
CA LEU A 37 -0.72 -9.63 -5.86
C LEU A 37 0.64 -9.95 -5.23
N TRP A 38 1.42 -8.92 -4.94
CA TRP A 38 2.64 -9.06 -4.18
C TRP A 38 2.33 -9.30 -2.72
N GLN A 39 2.93 -10.35 -2.16
CA GLN A 39 2.82 -10.71 -0.77
C GLN A 39 4.20 -11.04 -0.21
N PHE A 40 4.45 -10.58 1.01
CA PHE A 40 5.67 -10.85 1.75
C PHE A 40 5.32 -11.58 3.04
N ARG A 41 5.84 -12.79 3.19
CA ARG A 41 5.71 -13.61 4.39
C ARG A 41 6.90 -13.36 5.31
N TYR A 42 6.61 -13.06 6.58
CA TYR A 42 7.61 -12.80 7.62
C TYR A 42 7.17 -13.39 8.95
N ARG A 43 8.09 -13.44 9.93
CA ARG A 43 7.77 -13.76 11.32
C ARG A 43 8.03 -12.53 12.18
N PHE A 44 7.14 -12.28 13.12
CA PHE A 44 7.28 -11.21 14.11
C PHE A 44 6.77 -11.73 15.44
N MET A 45 7.58 -11.64 16.50
CA MET A 45 7.26 -12.14 17.85
C MET A 45 6.74 -13.59 17.84
N GLY A 46 7.46 -14.48 17.13
CA GLY A 46 7.13 -15.90 17.03
C GLY A 46 5.93 -16.25 16.14
N ARG A 47 5.19 -15.27 15.60
CA ARG A 47 4.01 -15.50 14.74
C ARG A 47 4.33 -15.24 13.28
N GLU A 48 3.87 -16.14 12.40
CA GLU A 48 3.91 -15.93 10.96
C GLU A 48 2.86 -14.91 10.54
N LYS A 49 3.27 -13.92 9.73
CA LYS A 49 2.43 -12.86 9.21
C LYS A 49 2.63 -12.69 7.71
N LEU A 50 1.62 -12.13 7.06
CA LEU A 50 1.59 -11.90 5.62
C LEU A 50 1.28 -10.44 5.33
N LEU A 51 2.14 -9.80 4.55
CA LEU A 51 2.04 -8.40 4.20
C LEU A 51 1.80 -8.22 2.71
N SER A 52 0.70 -7.56 2.33
CA SER A 52 0.44 -7.23 0.93
C SER A 52 1.21 -5.97 0.51
N ARG A 53 1.96 -6.09 -0.59
CA ARG A 53 2.84 -5.04 -1.14
C ARG A 53 2.36 -4.43 -2.46
N GLY A 54 1.11 -4.72 -2.85
CA GLY A 54 0.43 -4.11 -4.00
C GLY A 54 0.11 -5.11 -5.11
N LYS A 55 -0.34 -4.60 -6.25
CA LYS A 55 -0.73 -5.39 -7.43
C LYS A 55 0.33 -5.29 -8.51
N TYR A 56 0.62 -6.38 -9.21
CA TYR A 56 1.37 -6.36 -10.46
C TYR A 56 0.41 -6.01 -11.62
N PRO A 57 0.81 -5.23 -12.64
CA PRO A 57 2.15 -4.66 -12.88
C PRO A 57 2.39 -3.28 -12.22
N ILE A 58 1.40 -2.70 -11.54
CA ILE A 58 1.50 -1.38 -10.89
C ILE A 58 2.73 -1.28 -9.97
N VAL A 59 2.99 -2.35 -9.22
CA VAL A 59 4.23 -2.53 -8.47
C VAL A 59 5.10 -3.51 -9.26
N THR A 60 6.25 -3.02 -9.73
CA THR A 60 7.20 -3.82 -10.48
C THR A 60 7.89 -4.85 -9.58
N LEU A 61 8.55 -5.86 -10.18
CA LEU A 61 9.37 -6.81 -9.42
C LEU A 61 10.48 -6.12 -8.62
N ALA A 62 11.13 -5.12 -9.21
CA ALA A 62 12.18 -4.34 -8.53
C ALA A 62 11.61 -3.58 -7.33
N ASP A 63 10.45 -2.95 -7.47
CA ASP A 63 9.80 -2.24 -6.36
C ASP A 63 9.30 -3.19 -5.28
N ALA A 64 8.79 -4.36 -5.66
CA ALA A 64 8.39 -5.38 -4.70
C ALA A 64 9.58 -5.87 -3.86
N ARG A 65 10.76 -6.05 -4.47
CA ARG A 65 12.01 -6.39 -3.78
C ARG A 65 12.47 -5.27 -2.85
N ARG A 66 12.46 -4.01 -3.30
CA ARG A 66 12.77 -2.85 -2.44
C ARG A 66 11.84 -2.80 -1.22
N ARG A 67 10.52 -2.89 -1.43
CA ARG A 67 9.51 -2.91 -0.35
C ARG A 67 9.64 -4.12 0.59
N ARG A 68 10.17 -5.25 0.12
CA ARG A 68 10.51 -6.41 0.96
C ARG A 68 11.67 -6.07 1.87
N ASP A 69 12.74 -5.50 1.33
CA ASP A 69 13.94 -5.18 2.09
C ASP A 69 13.66 -4.11 3.15
N ASP A 70 12.82 -3.12 2.83
CA ASP A 70 12.29 -2.15 3.80
C ASP A 70 11.49 -2.83 4.92
N ALA A 71 10.61 -3.78 4.56
CA ALA A 71 9.84 -4.56 5.54
C ALA A 71 10.75 -5.36 6.48
N LYS A 72 11.79 -5.97 5.91
CA LYS A 72 12.72 -6.82 6.66
C LYS A 72 13.52 -6.00 7.66
N ARG A 73 13.99 -4.80 7.25
CA ARG A 73 14.65 -3.85 8.16
C ARG A 73 13.76 -3.48 9.34
N LEU A 74 12.47 -3.19 9.10
CA LEU A 74 11.53 -2.90 10.20
C LEU A 74 11.38 -4.08 11.16
N VAL A 75 11.29 -5.31 10.66
CA VAL A 75 11.21 -6.51 11.51
C VAL A 75 12.47 -6.68 12.35
N GLU A 76 13.65 -6.45 11.75
CA GLU A 76 14.96 -6.52 12.42
C GLU A 76 15.08 -5.46 13.52
N THR A 77 14.50 -4.27 13.33
CA THR A 77 14.44 -3.21 14.35
C THR A 77 13.26 -3.38 15.33
N GLY A 78 12.61 -4.56 15.35
CA GLY A 78 11.53 -4.86 16.31
C GLY A 78 10.20 -4.17 16.02
N THR A 79 10.00 -3.60 14.82
CA THR A 79 8.76 -2.94 14.40
C THR A 79 7.95 -3.84 13.47
N ASP A 80 6.64 -3.96 13.72
CA ASP A 80 5.75 -4.72 12.83
C ASP A 80 5.43 -3.90 11.55
N PRO A 81 5.86 -4.34 10.36
CA PRO A 81 5.63 -3.59 9.12
C PRO A 81 4.16 -3.43 8.74
N SER A 82 3.27 -4.29 9.25
CA SER A 82 1.83 -4.20 9.02
C SER A 82 1.20 -3.02 9.77
N VAL A 83 1.72 -2.73 10.97
CA VAL A 83 1.30 -1.59 11.79
C VAL A 83 1.80 -0.30 11.17
N GLN A 84 3.07 -0.25 10.78
CA GLN A 84 3.63 0.94 10.12
C GLN A 84 2.84 1.33 8.87
N LYS A 85 2.51 0.36 8.00
CA LYS A 85 1.68 0.62 6.81
C LYS A 85 0.31 1.21 7.15
N LYS A 86 -0.29 0.79 8.27
CA LYS A 86 -1.59 1.30 8.72
C LYS A 86 -1.45 2.73 9.23
N VAL A 87 -0.39 3.03 9.98
CA VAL A 87 -0.06 4.39 10.45
C VAL A 87 0.15 5.31 9.26
N ASP A 88 1.02 4.94 8.31
CA ASP A 88 1.29 5.75 7.12
C ASP A 88 0.02 6.06 6.32
N SER A 89 -0.90 5.09 6.21
CA SER A 89 -2.19 5.28 5.54
C SER A 89 -3.13 6.22 6.28
N ILE A 90 -3.13 6.19 7.61
CA ILE A 90 -3.93 7.09 8.44
C ILE A 90 -3.36 8.50 8.36
N ASP A 91 -2.04 8.65 8.48
CA ASP A 91 -1.36 9.94 8.40
C ASP A 91 -1.58 10.61 7.05
N ALA A 92 -1.52 9.84 5.95
CA ALA A 92 -1.84 10.35 4.61
C ALA A 92 -3.28 10.87 4.53
N HIS A 93 -4.24 10.15 5.12
CA HIS A 93 -5.64 10.55 5.14
C HIS A 93 -5.90 11.79 6.01
N VAL A 94 -5.22 11.90 7.16
CA VAL A 94 -5.30 13.07 8.05
C VAL A 94 -4.72 14.30 7.36
N LYS A 95 -3.55 14.18 6.72
CA LYS A 95 -2.94 15.28 5.94
C LYS A 95 -3.85 15.74 4.80
N ALA A 96 -4.46 14.81 4.07
CA ALA A 96 -5.42 15.15 3.01
C ALA A 96 -6.66 15.89 3.56
N ARG A 97 -7.13 15.55 4.76
CA ARG A 97 -8.23 16.28 5.41
C ARG A 97 -7.83 17.66 5.89
N MET A 98 -6.64 17.81 6.45
CA MET A 98 -6.13 19.11 6.91
C MET A 98 -5.99 20.09 5.75
N THR A 99 -5.42 19.66 4.63
CA THR A 99 -5.28 20.50 3.43
C THR A 99 -6.63 20.95 2.84
N PHE A 100 -7.64 20.07 2.81
CA PHE A 100 -8.99 20.48 2.39
C PHE A 100 -9.59 21.51 3.35
N LYS A 101 -9.40 21.33 4.66
CA LYS A 101 -9.88 22.28 5.66
C LYS A 101 -9.25 23.65 5.47
N GLU A 102 -7.93 23.72 5.30
CA GLU A 102 -7.20 24.99 5.07
C GLU A 102 -7.77 25.75 3.86
N ILE A 103 -8.00 25.07 2.75
CA ILE A 103 -8.59 25.67 1.54
C ILE A 103 -10.04 26.11 1.79
N ALA A 104 -10.83 25.31 2.52
CA ALA A 104 -12.21 25.64 2.84
C ALA A 104 -12.32 26.84 3.78
N ASP A 105 -11.45 26.94 4.77
CA ASP A 105 -11.36 28.06 5.70
C ASP A 105 -10.95 29.34 4.94
N GLU A 106 -9.91 29.27 4.09
CA GLU A 106 -9.49 30.40 3.23
C GLU A 106 -10.62 30.86 2.28
N TYR A 107 -11.34 29.91 1.68
CA TYR A 107 -12.48 30.24 0.82
C TYR A 107 -13.62 30.87 1.61
N HIS A 108 -13.92 30.37 2.82
CA HIS A 108 -14.93 30.93 3.70
C HIS A 108 -14.58 32.37 4.08
N ASP A 109 -13.34 32.61 4.50
CA ASP A 109 -12.83 33.95 4.85
C ASP A 109 -12.93 34.90 3.66
N ASN A 110 -12.56 34.45 2.45
CA ASN A 110 -12.73 35.23 1.22
C ASN A 110 -14.21 35.57 0.92
N LEU A 111 -15.16 34.68 1.21
CA LEU A 111 -16.58 34.97 1.01
C LEU A 111 -17.10 35.97 2.04
N VAL A 112 -16.62 35.89 3.28
CA VAL A 112 -16.92 36.86 4.35
C VAL A 112 -16.35 38.23 3.98
N ASP A 113 -15.10 38.32 3.53
CA ASP A 113 -14.44 39.56 3.12
C ASP A 113 -15.13 40.22 1.92
N ARG A 114 -15.71 39.43 1.02
CA ARG A 114 -16.51 39.91 -0.12
C ARG A 114 -17.92 40.38 0.29
N GLY A 115 -18.28 40.29 1.57
CA GLY A 115 -19.54 40.80 2.11
C GLY A 115 -20.76 39.97 1.74
N LEU A 116 -20.61 38.67 1.47
CA LEU A 116 -21.76 37.81 1.15
C LEU A 116 -22.72 37.69 2.34
N ALA A 117 -24.02 37.71 2.05
CA ALA A 117 -25.07 37.59 3.05
C ALA A 117 -24.96 36.26 3.80
N PHE A 118 -25.23 36.29 5.12
CA PHE A 118 -25.14 35.15 6.04
C PHE A 118 -25.92 33.90 5.57
N ALA A 119 -26.99 34.09 4.80
CA ALA A 119 -27.78 33.00 4.22
C ALA A 119 -27.04 32.22 3.12
N THR A 120 -25.99 32.78 2.54
CA THR A 120 -25.15 32.16 1.48
C THR A 120 -23.93 31.44 2.08
N LEU A 121 -23.58 31.77 3.33
CA LEU A 121 -22.43 31.22 4.06
C LEU A 121 -22.77 29.96 4.87
N ARG A 122 -24.05 29.56 4.92
CA ARG A 122 -24.59 28.49 5.77
C ARG A 122 -24.86 27.20 5.00
#